data_AF-A0A934BT74-F1
#
_entry.id   AF-A0A934BT74-F1
#
_cell.length_a   1.000
_cell.length_b   1.000
_cell.length_c   1.000
_cell.angle_alpha   90.00
_cell.angle_beta   90.00
_cell.angle_gamma   90.00
#
_symmetry.space_group_name_H-M   'P 1'
#
loop_
_entity.id
_entity.type
_entity.pdbx_description
1 polymer ?
#
loop_
_entity_poly.entity_id
_entity_poly.type
_entity_poly.pdbx_seq_one_letter_code
_entity_poly.pdbx_strand_id
1 'polypeptide(L)'
;MTNFNRIALRTVRITSWPLLVMVVASFVTGYMMSNRYGLAATMQPEKALIIHKLLHWPLLVLLVPHTIAAAYLALKRMGWIKS
;
A
#
# COMPACT_ATOMS: atom_id res chain seq x y z
N MET A 1 12.12 23.88 -7.39
CA MET A 1 11.87 22.45 -7.11
C MET A 1 12.78 21.62 -7.99
N THR A 2 13.60 20.73 -7.44
CA THR A 2 14.43 19.83 -8.25
C THR A 2 13.56 18.80 -8.97
N ASN A 3 14.04 18.25 -10.10
CA ASN A 3 13.32 17.22 -10.86
C ASN A 3 12.99 15.99 -9.99
N PHE A 4 13.88 15.62 -9.08
CA PHE A 4 13.66 14.55 -8.09
C PHE A 4 12.48 14.83 -7.15
N ASN A 5 12.33 16.05 -6.63
CA ASN A 5 11.19 16.40 -5.79
C ASN A 5 9.85 16.26 -6.55
N ARG A 6 9.83 16.66 -7.83
CA ARG A 6 8.63 16.55 -8.67
C ARG A 6 8.25 15.09 -8.90
N ILE A 7 9.23 14.22 -9.19
CA ILE A 7 9.01 12.79 -9.36
C ILE A 7 8.52 12.18 -8.05
N ALA A 8 9.19 12.43 -6.92
CA ALA A 8 8.80 11.90 -5.62
C ALA A 8 7.38 12.32 -5.22
N LEU A 9 7.01 13.59 -5.40
CA LEU A 9 5.66 14.09 -5.13
C LEU A 9 4.62 13.43 -6.03
N ARG A 10 4.94 13.24 -7.31
CA ARG A 10 4.04 12.57 -8.26
C ARG A 10 3.85 11.11 -7.88
N THR A 11 4.93 10.40 -7.52
CA THR A 11 4.89 9.02 -7.04
C THR A 11 3.96 8.92 -5.85
N VAL A 12 4.19 9.70 -4.78
CA VAL A 12 3.34 9.67 -3.57
C VAL A 12 1.87 9.91 -3.91
N ARG A 13 1.55 10.93 -4.71
CA ARG A 13 0.16 11.24 -5.08
C ARG A 13 -0.53 10.12 -5.86
N ILE A 14 0.17 9.53 -6.83
CA ILE A 14 -0.40 8.46 -7.66
C ILE A 14 -0.53 7.17 -6.87
N THR A 15 0.46 6.82 -6.03
CA THR A 15 0.43 5.56 -5.29
C THR A 15 -0.42 5.60 -4.03
N SER A 16 -0.73 6.78 -3.48
CA SER A 16 -1.56 6.91 -2.25
C SER A 16 -2.92 6.22 -2.38
N TRP A 17 -3.65 6.50 -3.46
CA TRP A 17 -5.01 5.98 -3.66
C TRP A 17 -5.05 4.47 -3.91
N PRO A 18 -4.27 3.92 -4.86
CA PRO A 18 -4.16 2.47 -5.04
C PRO A 18 -3.66 1.76 -3.78
N LEU A 19 -2.68 2.33 -3.07
CA LEU A 19 -2.14 1.73 -1.85
C LEU A 19 -3.22 1.64 -0.76
N LEU A 20 -4.05 2.68 -0.59
CA LEU A 20 -5.17 2.65 0.35
C LEU A 20 -6.15 1.51 0.02
N VAL A 21 -6.55 1.38 -1.25
CA VAL A 21 -7.43 0.30 -1.71
C VAL A 21 -6.81 -1.08 -1.45
N MET A 22 -5.52 -1.24 -1.78
CA MET A 22 -4.80 -2.50 -1.57
C MET A 22 -4.71 -2.87 -0.09
N VAL A 23 -4.42 -1.92 0.79
CA VAL A 23 -4.36 -2.15 2.24
C VAL A 23 -5.73 -2.60 2.76
N VAL A 24 -6.80 -1.91 2.39
CA VAL A 24 -8.18 -2.28 2.78
C VAL A 24 -8.52 -3.69 2.28
N ALA A 25 -8.23 -3.99 1.00
CA ALA A 25 -8.47 -5.31 0.43
C ALA A 25 -7.69 -6.42 1.17
N SER A 26 -6.45 -6.17 1.55
CA SER A 26 -5.63 -7.10 2.34
C SER A 26 -6.22 -7.35 3.73
N PHE A 27 -6.75 -6.32 4.39
CA PHE A 27 -7.45 -6.48 5.68
C PHE A 27 -8.72 -7.30 5.52
N VAL A 28 -9.57 -6.96 4.55
CA VAL A 28 -10.83 -7.67 4.30
C VAL A 28 -10.57 -9.15 4.05
N THR A 29 -9.63 -9.48 3.15
CA THR A 29 -9.28 -10.88 2.86
C THR A 29 -8.72 -11.61 4.08
N GLY A 30 -7.94 -10.95 4.93
CA GLY A 30 -7.48 -11.52 6.21
C GLY A 30 -8.62 -11.82 7.19
N TYR A 31 -9.64 -10.95 7.27
CA TYR A 31 -10.83 -11.21 8.08
C TYR A 31 -11.70 -12.34 7.50
N MET A 32 -11.80 -12.44 6.18
CA MET A 32 -12.48 -13.56 5.51
C MET A 32 -11.78 -14.90 5.78
N MET A 33 -10.45 -14.94 5.73
CA MET A 33 -9.66 -16.15 6.03
C MET A 33 -9.85 -16.62 7.47
N SER A 34 -9.96 -15.70 8.43
CA SER A 34 -10.15 -16.02 9.84
C SER A 34 -11.60 -16.32 10.22
N ASN A 35 -12.52 -16.31 9.24
CA ASN A 35 -13.96 -16.47 9.43
C ASN A 35 -14.54 -15.59 10.55
N ARG A 36 -13.97 -14.39 10.73
CA ARG A 36 -14.48 -13.44 11.71
C ARG A 36 -15.68 -12.70 11.12
N TYR A 37 -16.59 -12.26 11.99
CA TYR A 37 -17.76 -11.45 11.60
C TYR A 37 -18.75 -12.13 10.63
N GLY A 38 -18.78 -13.48 10.56
CA GLY A 38 -19.69 -14.21 9.68
C GLY A 38 -19.31 -14.16 8.19
N LEU A 39 -18.09 -13.76 7.88
CA LEU A 39 -17.64 -13.58 6.49
C LEU A 39 -17.48 -14.89 5.70
N ALA A 40 -17.47 -16.08 6.33
CA ALA A 40 -17.51 -17.35 5.56
C ALA A 40 -18.78 -17.51 4.71
N ALA A 41 -19.86 -16.77 5.00
CA ALA A 41 -21.03 -16.76 4.14
C ALA A 41 -20.76 -16.10 2.77
N THR A 42 -19.75 -15.23 2.69
CA THR A 42 -19.42 -14.47 1.47
C THR A 42 -18.37 -15.16 0.61
N MET A 43 -17.40 -15.86 1.21
CA MET A 43 -16.35 -16.56 0.47
C MET A 43 -15.73 -17.70 1.29
N GLN A 44 -15.41 -18.81 0.61
CA GLN A 44 -14.66 -19.90 1.21
C GLN A 44 -13.26 -19.42 1.65
N PRO A 45 -12.79 -19.79 2.86
CA PRO A 45 -11.49 -19.34 3.39
C PRO A 45 -10.30 -19.62 2.46
N GLU A 46 -10.33 -20.74 1.73
CA GLU A 46 -9.30 -21.11 0.76
C GLU A 46 -9.20 -20.10 -0.39
N LYS A 47 -10.35 -19.62 -0.90
CA LYS A 47 -10.37 -18.60 -1.96
C LYS A 47 -9.89 -17.24 -1.43
N ALA A 48 -10.28 -16.89 -0.19
CA ALA A 48 -9.80 -15.68 0.46
C ALA A 48 -8.28 -15.70 0.66
N LEU A 49 -7.71 -16.86 1.00
CA LEU A 49 -6.25 -17.06 1.10
C LEU A 49 -5.54 -16.86 -0.23
N ILE A 50 -6.10 -17.38 -1.33
CA ILE A 50 -5.53 -17.18 -2.68
C ILE A 50 -5.50 -15.68 -3.00
N ILE A 51 -6.62 -14.97 -2.84
CA ILE A 51 -6.69 -13.52 -3.11
C ILE A 51 -5.71 -12.74 -2.22
N HIS A 52 -5.65 -13.06 -0.92
CA HIS A 52 -4.71 -12.42 0.01
C HIS A 52 -3.26 -12.60 -0.45
N LYS A 53 -2.89 -13.82 -0.88
CA LYS A 53 -1.55 -14.10 -1.40
C LYS A 53 -1.25 -13.30 -2.67
N LEU A 54 -2.22 -13.17 -3.57
CA LEU A 54 -2.08 -12.35 -4.79
C LEU A 54 -1.90 -10.87 -4.47
N LEU A 55 -2.49 -10.36 -3.38
CA LEU A 55 -2.38 -8.96 -2.97
C LEU A 55 -0.99 -8.57 -2.45
N HIS A 56 -0.18 -9.51 -1.94
CA HIS A 56 1.15 -9.19 -1.39
C HIS A 56 2.06 -8.50 -2.41
N TRP A 57 2.10 -9.00 -3.64
CA TRP A 57 3.00 -8.48 -4.67
C TRP A 57 2.62 -7.08 -5.16
N PRO A 58 1.37 -6.82 -5.57
CA PRO A 58 0.90 -5.47 -5.86
C PRO A 58 1.09 -4.51 -4.69
N LEU A 59 0.82 -4.96 -3.46
CA LEU A 59 0.98 -4.13 -2.27
C LEU A 59 2.44 -3.77 -2.02
N LEU A 60 3.38 -4.70 -2.17
CA LEU A 60 4.82 -4.41 -2.07
C LEU A 60 5.31 -3.48 -3.17
N VAL A 61 4.90 -3.72 -4.41
CA VAL A 61 5.25 -2.87 -5.57
C VAL A 61 4.75 -1.42 -5.38
N LEU A 62 3.63 -1.20 -4.71
CA LEU A 62 3.12 0.14 -4.41
C LEU A 62 3.76 0.73 -3.14
N LEU A 63 3.88 -0.06 -2.07
CA LEU A 63 4.30 0.39 -0.75
C LEU A 63 5.77 0.82 -0.76
N VAL A 64 6.66 0.05 -1.37
CA VAL A 64 8.11 0.32 -1.38
C VAL A 64 8.43 1.68 -2.02
N PRO A 65 8.08 1.95 -3.28
CA PRO A 65 8.37 3.25 -3.90
C PRO A 65 7.63 4.39 -3.23
N HIS A 66 6.39 4.16 -2.74
CA HIS A 66 5.66 5.17 -1.98
C HIS A 66 6.43 5.58 -0.72
N THR A 67 6.88 4.60 0.06
CA THR A 67 7.57 4.82 1.33
C THR A 67 8.90 5.52 1.11
N ILE A 68 9.68 5.08 0.11
CA ILE A 68 10.96 5.72 -0.23
C ILE A 68 10.73 7.19 -0.63
N ALA A 69 9.75 7.47 -1.51
CA ALA A 69 9.47 8.82 -1.96
C ALA A 69 8.93 9.71 -0.81
N ALA A 70 8.04 9.17 0.03
CA ALA A 70 7.49 9.89 1.18
C ALA A 70 8.57 10.18 2.24
N ALA A 71 9.43 9.21 2.55
CA ALA A 71 10.55 9.36 3.48
C ALA A 71 11.54 10.42 2.96
N TYR A 72 11.90 10.36 1.67
CA TYR A 72 12.75 11.38 1.05
C TYR A 72 12.18 12.79 1.21
N LEU A 73 10.89 12.97 0.88
CA LEU A 73 10.24 14.28 1.01
C LEU A 73 10.14 14.75 2.46
N ALA A 74 9.90 13.82 3.40
CA ALA A 74 9.87 14.14 4.83
C ALA A 74 11.25 14.55 5.36
N LEU A 75 12.31 13.80 5.04
CA LEU A 75 13.69 14.14 5.40
C LEU A 75 14.12 15.48 4.82
N LYS A 76 13.73 15.77 3.57
CA LYS A 76 13.97 17.07 2.94
C LYS A 76 13.21 18.20 3.65
N ARG A 77 11.94 17.98 4.01
CA ARG A 77 11.14 18.96 4.77
C ARG A 77 11.73 19.26 6.15
N MET A 78 12.31 18.26 6.80
CA MET A 78 12.97 18.41 8.10
C MET A 78 14.37 19.06 8.01
N GLY A 79 14.88 19.34 6.80
CA GLY A 79 16.20 19.93 6.60
C GLY A 79 17.37 18.94 6.75
N TRP A 80 17.09 17.63 6.86
CA TRP A 80 18.12 16.59 6.98
C TRP A 80 18.83 16.35 5.65
N ILE A 81 18.12 16.53 4.53
CA ILE A 81 18.68 16.48 3.18
C ILE A 81 18.77 17.91 2.64
N LYS A 82 19.99 18.44 2.54
CA LYS A 82 20.24 19.73 1.90
C LYS A 82 20.09 19.58 0.38
N SER A 83 19.45 20.58 -0.23
CA SER A 83 19.14 20.59 -1.67
C SER A 83 20.29 21.15 -2.49
#